data_AF-A0A812VUW1-F1
#
_entry.id   AF-A0A812VUW1-F1
#
_cell.length_a   1.000
_cell.length_b   1.000
_cell.length_c   1.000
_cell.angle_alpha   90.00
_cell.angle_beta   90.00
_cell.angle_gamma   90.00
#
_symmetry.space_group_name_H-M   'P 1'
#
loop_
_entity.id
_entity.type
_entity.pdbx_description
1 polymer ?
#
loop_
_entity_poly.entity_id
_entity_poly.type
_entity_poly.pdbx_seq_one_letter_code
_entity_poly.pdbx_strand_id
1 'polypeptide(L)'
;MRSFCQCCPTTAPRKGSVQPCIIQKQDGSVAVEWASIVLDDEELEDFVDRRMSVMLARLPSSPAGAVECAVDLADNRLSQAEPLAKMLQSLREAALHVTTLRLHKNRYDDSAAATLAEHIRAAADQGRPLMQLHLSNNSLSEAGLRLLIEAAHRSKGYPRSTDCAKLKSLGADSGRRVLWLRAENQDPPIARPRDFLDACSSSGMPVCVLADGSGQKPPVDAV
;
A
#
# COMPACT_ATOMS: atom_id res chain seq x y z
N MET A 1 -16.99 -17.24 -15.02
CA MET A 1 -16.99 -17.79 -13.64
C MET A 1 -16.61 -16.67 -12.68
N ARG A 2 -17.29 -16.55 -11.53
CA ARG A 2 -17.40 -15.32 -10.72
C ARG A 2 -16.26 -15.21 -9.69
N SER A 3 -15.74 -14.00 -9.45
CA SER A 3 -14.89 -13.68 -8.28
C SER A 3 -15.66 -13.94 -6.99
N PHE A 4 -15.00 -14.41 -5.93
CA PHE A 4 -15.63 -14.60 -4.62
C PHE A 4 -15.38 -13.37 -3.75
N CYS A 5 -16.46 -12.67 -3.43
CA CYS A 5 -16.46 -11.56 -2.49
C CYS A 5 -16.83 -12.09 -1.11
N GLN A 6 -15.97 -11.85 -0.11
CA GLN A 6 -16.21 -12.26 1.26
C GLN A 6 -16.59 -11.04 2.09
N CYS A 7 -17.90 -10.86 2.27
CA CYS A 7 -18.47 -9.91 3.22
C CYS A 7 -18.81 -10.63 4.54
N CYS A 8 -18.57 -10.00 5.69
CA CYS A 8 -18.99 -10.56 6.98
C CYS A 8 -20.49 -10.32 7.20
N PRO A 9 -21.29 -11.27 7.74
CA PRO A 9 -22.69 -11.02 8.03
C PRO A 9 -22.83 -10.05 9.22
N THR A 10 -23.42 -8.88 8.94
CA THR A 10 -24.10 -7.92 9.86
C THR A 10 -23.30 -7.16 10.93
N THR A 11 -23.28 -5.83 10.77
CA THR A 11 -24.13 -4.87 11.50
C THR A 11 -24.82 -4.01 10.42
N ALA A 12 -26.03 -3.49 10.65
CA ALA A 12 -26.75 -2.72 9.63
C ALA A 12 -25.85 -1.59 9.10
N PRO A 13 -25.54 -1.54 7.78
CA PRO A 13 -24.73 -0.46 7.24
C PRO A 13 -25.45 0.86 7.52
N ARG A 14 -24.71 1.91 7.90
CA ARG A 14 -25.25 3.27 7.89
C ARG A 14 -25.83 3.51 6.50
N LYS A 15 -27.01 4.13 6.38
CA LYS A 15 -27.69 4.34 5.09
C LYS A 15 -26.69 4.92 4.06
N GLY A 16 -26.30 4.12 3.07
CA GLY A 16 -25.35 4.51 2.01
C GLY A 16 -23.90 4.00 2.16
N SER A 17 -23.51 3.30 3.23
CA SER A 17 -22.16 2.73 3.36
C SER A 17 -22.05 1.34 2.71
N VAL A 18 -21.04 1.16 1.85
CA VAL A 18 -20.68 -0.14 1.27
C VAL A 18 -19.97 -0.97 2.36
N GLN A 19 -20.33 -2.25 2.50
CA GLN A 19 -19.67 -3.11 3.49
C GLN A 19 -18.22 -3.40 3.07
N PRO A 20 -17.24 -3.24 3.99
CA PRO A 20 -15.87 -3.64 3.75
C PRO A 20 -15.81 -5.14 3.45
N CYS A 21 -15.21 -5.52 2.33
CA CYS A 21 -15.07 -6.90 1.89
C CYS A 21 -13.64 -7.20 1.43
N ILE A 22 -13.27 -8.47 1.53
CA ILE A 22 -12.01 -8.99 0.97
C ILE A 22 -12.40 -9.91 -0.18
N ILE A 23 -11.80 -9.66 -1.35
CA ILE A 23 -12.16 -10.33 -2.61
C ILE A 23 -11.02 -11.21 -3.05
N GLN A 24 -11.30 -12.47 -3.38
CA GLN A 24 -10.36 -13.32 -4.09
C GLN A 24 -10.59 -13.19 -5.60
N LYS A 25 -9.53 -12.81 -6.31
CA LYS A 25 -9.53 -12.70 -7.77
C LYS A 25 -9.29 -14.06 -8.44
N GLN A 26 -9.61 -14.14 -9.72
CA GLN A 26 -9.46 -15.35 -10.52
C GLN A 26 -8.01 -15.82 -10.65
N ASP A 27 -7.04 -14.89 -10.58
CA ASP A 27 -5.61 -15.20 -10.65
C ASP A 27 -5.02 -15.70 -9.31
N GLY A 28 -5.87 -15.83 -8.28
CA GLY A 28 -5.51 -16.26 -6.93
C GLY A 28 -5.08 -15.12 -6.01
N SER A 29 -4.93 -13.88 -6.51
CA SER A 29 -4.63 -12.73 -5.67
C SER A 29 -5.84 -12.30 -4.85
N VAL A 30 -5.57 -11.56 -3.77
CA VAL A 30 -6.56 -10.99 -2.87
C VAL A 30 -6.62 -9.48 -3.09
N ALA A 31 -7.80 -8.90 -2.94
CA ALA A 31 -8.00 -7.46 -2.92
C ALA A 31 -8.83 -7.02 -1.72
N VAL A 32 -8.39 -5.95 -1.09
CA VAL A 32 -9.13 -5.19 -0.09
C VAL A 32 -9.60 -3.91 -0.76
N GLU A 33 -10.86 -3.85 -1.18
CA GLU A 33 -11.40 -2.76 -2.01
C GLU A 33 -12.34 -1.88 -1.17
N TRP A 34 -11.78 -1.04 -0.29
CA TRP A 34 -12.52 -0.19 0.65
C TRP A 34 -12.38 1.30 0.32
N ALA A 35 -12.16 1.62 -0.96
CA ALA A 35 -12.09 3.00 -1.40
C ALA A 35 -13.46 3.69 -1.41
N SER A 36 -13.51 4.98 -1.08
CA SER A 36 -14.72 5.81 -1.17
C SER A 36 -15.92 5.30 -0.36
N ILE A 37 -15.69 4.56 0.74
CA ILE A 37 -16.78 4.04 1.59
C ILE A 37 -17.03 4.92 2.83
N VAL A 38 -16.35 6.08 2.91
CA VAL A 38 -16.42 7.03 4.02
C VAL A 38 -15.88 6.43 5.32
N LEU A 39 -14.88 5.54 5.20
CA LEU A 39 -14.23 4.88 6.33
C LEU A 39 -13.48 5.91 7.19
N ASP A 40 -13.68 5.88 8.50
CA ASP A 40 -12.86 6.60 9.47
C ASP A 40 -11.95 5.66 10.29
N ASP A 41 -11.08 6.25 11.10
CA ASP A 41 -10.06 5.51 11.85
C ASP A 41 -10.68 4.55 12.89
N GLU A 42 -11.80 4.94 13.52
CA GLU A 42 -12.54 4.10 14.48
C GLU A 42 -13.14 2.89 13.77
N GLU A 43 -13.78 3.09 12.62
CA GLU A 43 -14.35 2.00 11.82
C GLU A 43 -13.29 1.05 11.27
N LEU A 44 -12.11 1.57 10.88
CA LEU A 44 -10.97 0.75 10.46
C LEU A 44 -10.45 -0.07 11.64
N GLU A 45 -10.24 0.55 12.80
CA GLU A 45 -9.75 -0.13 14.01
C GLU A 45 -10.72 -1.23 14.45
N ASP A 46 -12.00 -0.93 14.57
CA ASP A 46 -13.04 -1.90 14.92
C ASP A 46 -13.08 -3.06 13.93
N PHE A 47 -12.89 -2.80 12.63
CA PHE A 47 -12.83 -3.86 11.64
C PHE A 47 -11.61 -4.76 11.85
N VAL A 48 -10.43 -4.17 12.04
CA VAL A 48 -9.18 -4.89 12.23
C VAL A 48 -9.28 -5.79 13.47
N ASP A 49 -9.74 -5.22 14.59
CA ASP A 49 -9.78 -5.91 15.88
C ASP A 49 -10.83 -7.02 15.92
N ARG A 50 -11.98 -6.84 15.25
CA ARG A 50 -13.13 -7.76 15.40
C ARG A 50 -13.36 -8.70 14.22
N ARG A 51 -12.95 -8.31 13.01
CA ARG A 51 -13.40 -8.98 11.76
C ARG A 51 -12.26 -9.48 10.89
N MET A 52 -11.11 -8.83 10.95
CA MET A 52 -10.02 -9.13 10.02
C MET A 52 -9.48 -10.54 10.17
N SER A 53 -9.27 -11.03 11.41
CA SER A 53 -8.81 -12.39 11.67
C SER A 53 -9.74 -13.46 11.07
N VAL A 54 -11.05 -13.28 11.20
CA VAL A 54 -12.06 -14.20 10.67
C VAL A 54 -12.06 -14.21 9.14
N MET A 55 -11.89 -13.06 8.50
CA MET A 55 -11.81 -13.00 7.04
C MET A 55 -10.51 -13.61 6.51
N LEU A 56 -9.38 -13.30 7.15
CA LEU A 56 -8.08 -13.82 6.74
C LEU A 56 -7.99 -15.34 6.89
N ALA A 57 -8.59 -15.92 7.94
CA ALA A 57 -8.65 -17.37 8.15
C ALA A 57 -9.41 -18.14 7.06
N ARG A 58 -10.23 -17.43 6.27
CA ARG A 58 -11.00 -18.03 5.17
C ARG A 58 -10.32 -17.85 3.81
N LEU A 59 -9.24 -17.08 3.75
CA LEU A 59 -8.44 -17.00 2.54
C LEU A 59 -7.72 -18.33 2.31
N PRO A 60 -7.53 -18.73 1.04
CA PRO A 60 -6.85 -19.96 0.73
C PRO A 60 -5.41 -19.92 1.26
N SER A 61 -5.02 -20.95 2.00
CA SER A 61 -3.62 -21.22 2.27
C SER A 61 -2.96 -21.67 0.97
N SER A 62 -2.00 -20.88 0.49
CA SER A 62 -1.22 -21.23 -0.70
C SER A 62 -0.02 -22.07 -0.28
N PRO A 63 0.09 -23.34 -0.73
CA PRO A 63 1.29 -24.14 -0.52
C PRO A 63 2.50 -23.63 -1.33
N ALA A 64 2.30 -22.69 -2.26
CA ALA A 64 3.30 -22.19 -3.20
C ALA A 64 3.94 -20.84 -2.80
N GLY A 65 3.69 -20.35 -1.59
CA GLY A 65 4.19 -19.07 -1.09
C GLY A 65 3.07 -18.07 -0.78
N ALA A 66 3.48 -16.86 -0.39
CA ALA A 66 2.58 -15.79 0.05
C ALA A 66 1.53 -15.43 -1.01
N VAL A 67 0.30 -15.17 -0.56
CA VAL A 67 -0.79 -14.76 -1.46
C VAL A 67 -0.67 -13.26 -1.72
N GLU A 68 -0.56 -12.89 -2.99
CA GLU A 68 -0.45 -11.49 -3.39
C GLU A 68 -1.73 -10.71 -3.05
N CYS A 69 -1.58 -9.51 -2.49
CA CYS A 69 -2.67 -8.69 -1.99
C CYS A 69 -2.55 -7.25 -2.48
N ALA A 70 -3.65 -6.70 -3.03
CA ALA A 70 -3.78 -5.28 -3.34
C ALA A 70 -4.75 -4.63 -2.34
N VAL A 71 -4.31 -3.57 -1.68
CA VAL A 71 -5.11 -2.84 -0.68
C VAL A 71 -5.44 -1.45 -1.21
N ASP A 72 -6.73 -1.13 -1.20
CA ASP A 72 -7.27 0.16 -1.62
C ASP A 72 -8.14 0.76 -0.52
N LEU A 73 -7.59 1.76 0.17
CA LEU A 73 -8.27 2.57 1.19
C LEU A 73 -8.40 4.03 0.72
N ALA A 74 -8.30 4.29 -0.57
CA ALA A 74 -8.33 5.64 -1.12
C ALA A 74 -9.65 6.36 -0.82
N ASP A 75 -9.62 7.70 -0.78
CA ASP A 75 -10.82 8.53 -0.72
C ASP A 75 -11.69 8.26 0.51
N ASN A 76 -11.06 8.19 1.68
CA ASN A 76 -11.70 7.99 2.97
C ASN A 76 -11.35 9.15 3.93
N ARG A 77 -11.58 8.97 5.24
CA ARG A 77 -11.32 9.98 6.27
C ARG A 77 -10.22 9.53 7.25
N LEU A 78 -9.34 8.65 6.79
CA LEU A 78 -8.30 8.04 7.62
C LEU A 78 -7.19 9.06 7.90
N SER A 79 -6.70 9.06 9.14
CA SER A 79 -5.67 9.99 9.61
C SER A 79 -4.70 9.34 10.59
N GLN A 80 -5.12 8.28 11.29
CA GLN A 80 -4.35 7.67 12.35
C GLN A 80 -3.42 6.58 11.83
N ALA A 81 -2.19 6.59 12.35
CA ALA A 81 -1.17 5.60 12.00
C ALA A 81 -1.46 4.22 12.60
N GLU A 82 -2.09 4.15 13.78
CA GLU A 82 -2.26 2.91 14.55
C GLU A 82 -3.21 1.90 13.89
N PRO A 83 -4.44 2.26 13.45
CA PRO A 83 -5.31 1.30 12.76
C PRO A 83 -4.71 0.79 11.45
N LEU A 84 -3.98 1.66 10.72
CA LEU A 84 -3.22 1.29 9.54
C LEU A 84 -2.09 0.29 9.87
N ALA A 85 -1.35 0.53 10.96
CA ALA A 85 -0.28 -0.34 11.42
C ALA A 85 -0.81 -1.74 11.75
N LYS A 86 -1.88 -1.82 12.56
CA LYS A 86 -2.55 -3.07 12.92
C LYS A 86 -3.04 -3.83 11.67
N MET A 87 -3.70 -3.14 10.74
CA MET A 87 -4.17 -3.75 9.49
C MET A 87 -3.00 -4.36 8.70
N LEU A 88 -1.94 -3.58 8.45
CA LEU A 88 -0.77 -4.04 7.71
C LEU A 88 -0.07 -5.20 8.43
N GLN A 89 -0.05 -5.21 9.77
CA GLN A 89 0.48 -6.32 10.56
C GLN A 89 -0.34 -7.59 10.36
N SER A 90 -1.67 -7.52 10.50
CA SER A 90 -2.55 -8.67 10.30
C SER A 90 -2.43 -9.26 8.89
N LEU A 91 -2.28 -8.43 7.84
CA LEU A 91 -2.02 -8.91 6.48
C LEU A 91 -0.69 -9.68 6.38
N ARG A 92 0.39 -9.17 7.00
CA ARG A 92 1.70 -9.83 6.99
C ARG A 92 1.68 -11.17 7.73
N GLU A 93 1.02 -11.21 8.89
CA GLU A 93 0.85 -12.41 9.73
C GLU A 93 0.03 -13.49 9.02
N ALA A 94 -0.98 -13.10 8.23
CA ALA A 94 -1.73 -14.00 7.36
C ALA A 94 -0.97 -14.40 6.07
N ALA A 95 0.35 -14.21 6.04
CA ALA A 95 1.21 -14.54 4.90
C ALA A 95 0.78 -13.85 3.58
N LEU A 96 0.12 -12.69 3.65
CA LEU A 96 -0.17 -11.91 2.46
C LEU A 96 1.04 -11.07 2.05
N HIS A 97 1.27 -10.98 0.74
CA HIS A 97 2.24 -10.07 0.14
C HIS A 97 1.48 -8.86 -0.37
N VAL A 98 1.48 -7.76 0.41
CA VAL A 98 0.89 -6.49 -0.03
C VAL A 98 1.76 -5.89 -1.14
N THR A 99 1.35 -6.06 -2.39
CA THR A 99 2.10 -5.59 -3.56
C THR A 99 1.73 -4.16 -3.94
N THR A 100 0.49 -3.76 -3.65
CA THR A 100 -0.07 -2.44 -3.95
C THR A 100 -0.81 -1.90 -2.73
N LEU A 101 -0.54 -0.66 -2.37
CA LEU A 101 -1.21 0.05 -1.30
C LEU A 101 -1.64 1.45 -1.79
N ARG A 102 -2.95 1.66 -1.89
CA ARG A 102 -3.55 2.95 -2.27
C ARG A 102 -4.20 3.61 -1.07
N LEU A 103 -3.66 4.76 -0.68
CA LEU A 103 -4.04 5.55 0.49
C LEU A 103 -4.30 7.03 0.12
N HIS A 104 -4.29 7.36 -1.17
CA HIS A 104 -4.49 8.73 -1.65
C HIS A 104 -5.88 9.27 -1.28
N LYS A 105 -6.01 10.59 -1.16
CA LYS A 105 -7.24 11.27 -0.71
C LYS A 105 -7.68 10.83 0.70
N ASN A 106 -6.76 10.90 1.65
CA ASN A 106 -7.02 10.73 3.07
C ASN A 106 -6.43 11.94 3.81
N ARG A 107 -6.17 11.82 5.12
CA ARG A 107 -5.58 12.86 5.97
C ARG A 107 -4.35 12.33 6.70
N TYR A 108 -3.62 11.40 6.10
CA TYR A 108 -2.41 10.84 6.68
C TYR A 108 -1.31 11.90 6.75
N ASP A 109 -0.51 11.84 7.81
CA ASP A 109 0.64 12.71 8.04
C ASP A 109 1.93 11.89 8.19
N ASP A 110 2.98 12.52 8.72
CA ASP A 110 4.28 11.89 8.92
C ASP A 110 4.25 10.71 9.91
N SER A 111 3.25 10.63 10.79
CA SER A 111 3.09 9.46 11.68
C SER A 111 2.72 8.21 10.87
N ALA A 112 1.83 8.34 9.89
CA ALA A 112 1.50 7.27 8.97
C ALA A 112 2.68 6.95 8.04
N ALA A 113 3.48 7.94 7.64
CA ALA A 113 4.71 7.71 6.89
C ALA A 113 5.69 6.81 7.67
N ALA A 114 5.84 7.02 8.98
CA ALA A 114 6.67 6.17 9.84
C ALA A 114 6.14 4.71 9.90
N THR A 115 4.83 4.52 10.05
CA THR A 115 4.20 3.19 9.99
C THR A 115 4.43 2.49 8.66
N LEU A 116 4.29 3.23 7.55
CA LEU A 116 4.51 2.72 6.20
C LEU A 116 6.00 2.38 5.96
N ALA A 117 6.92 3.17 6.49
CA ALA A 117 8.36 2.88 6.45
C ALA A 117 8.71 1.59 7.19
N GLU A 118 8.12 1.36 8.37
CA GLU A 118 8.25 0.09 9.09
C GLU A 118 7.68 -1.07 8.28
N HIS A 119 6.49 -0.90 7.69
CA HIS A 119 5.90 -1.92 6.84
C HIS A 119 6.79 -2.27 5.64
N ILE A 120 7.35 -1.28 4.95
CA ILE A 120 8.26 -1.48 3.81
C ILE A 120 9.46 -2.35 4.22
N ARG A 121 10.10 -2.05 5.36
CA ARG A 121 11.24 -2.82 5.87
C ARG A 121 10.83 -4.24 6.25
N ALA A 122 9.81 -4.38 7.09
CA ALA A 122 9.36 -5.68 7.58
C ALA A 122 8.88 -6.61 6.45
N ALA A 123 8.17 -6.07 5.45
CA ALA A 123 7.70 -6.84 4.31
C ALA A 123 8.87 -7.28 3.41
N ALA A 124 9.86 -6.40 3.19
CA ALA A 124 11.07 -6.74 2.44
C ALA A 124 11.93 -7.82 3.13
N ASP A 125 12.10 -7.76 4.46
CA ASP A 125 12.82 -8.78 5.24
C ASP A 125 12.18 -10.17 5.14
N GLN A 126 10.86 -10.21 4.88
CA GLN A 126 10.10 -11.43 4.64
C GLN A 126 10.07 -11.85 3.15
N GLY A 127 10.86 -11.21 2.28
CA GLY A 127 10.89 -11.46 0.84
C GLY A 127 9.64 -10.99 0.09
N ARG A 128 8.85 -10.09 0.70
CA ARG A 128 7.53 -9.63 0.21
C ARG A 128 7.49 -8.10 0.06
N PRO A 129 8.36 -7.48 -0.75
CA PRO A 129 8.45 -6.02 -0.84
C PRO A 129 7.19 -5.37 -1.44
N LEU A 130 6.80 -4.21 -0.91
CA LEU A 130 5.71 -3.39 -1.46
C LEU A 130 6.12 -2.77 -2.80
N MET A 131 5.34 -2.93 -3.87
CA MET A 131 5.80 -2.47 -5.19
C MET A 131 5.16 -1.17 -5.65
N GLN A 132 3.98 -0.83 -5.14
CA GLN A 132 3.26 0.40 -5.47
C GLN A 132 2.67 1.02 -4.20
N LEU A 133 2.98 2.30 -3.95
CA LEU A 133 2.45 3.09 -2.84
C LEU A 133 1.92 4.42 -3.36
N HIS A 134 0.62 4.67 -3.15
CA HIS A 134 -0.03 5.90 -3.58
C HIS A 134 -0.59 6.69 -2.40
N LEU A 135 -0.02 7.86 -2.15
CA LEU A 135 -0.23 8.74 -0.99
C LEU A 135 -0.64 10.17 -1.38
N SER A 136 -0.97 10.43 -2.63
CA SER A 136 -1.29 11.78 -3.11
C SER A 136 -2.54 12.33 -2.41
N ASN A 137 -2.64 13.65 -2.23
CA ASN A 137 -3.76 14.26 -1.49
C ASN A 137 -3.86 13.73 -0.05
N ASN A 138 -2.77 13.91 0.71
CA ASN A 138 -2.67 13.70 2.15
C ASN A 138 -1.88 14.89 2.75
N SER A 139 -1.36 14.77 3.97
CA SER A 139 -0.63 15.82 4.69
C SER A 139 0.79 15.41 5.07
N LEU A 140 1.49 14.68 4.19
CA LEU A 140 2.88 14.30 4.42
C LEU A 140 3.83 15.47 4.12
N SER A 141 4.82 15.66 4.98
CA SER A 141 5.90 16.62 4.77
C SER A 141 7.06 16.00 3.98
N GLU A 142 8.07 16.82 3.63
CA GLU A 142 9.34 16.33 3.08
C GLU A 142 10.03 15.32 4.02
N ALA A 143 9.87 15.48 5.34
CA ALA A 143 10.43 14.55 6.31
C ALA A 143 9.74 13.18 6.23
N GLY A 144 8.41 13.15 6.18
CA GLY A 144 7.64 11.91 6.00
C GLY A 144 7.99 11.20 4.69
N LEU A 145 8.06 11.94 3.58
CA LEU A 145 8.44 11.35 2.28
C LEU A 145 9.88 10.84 2.27
N ARG A 146 10.81 11.55 2.92
CA ARG A 146 12.20 11.10 3.07
C ARG A 146 12.29 9.78 3.83
N LEU A 147 11.50 9.61 4.90
CA LEU A 147 11.45 8.35 5.66
C LEU A 147 11.03 7.17 4.78
N LEU A 148 10.05 7.35 3.89
CA LEU A 148 9.61 6.30 2.96
C LEU A 148 10.70 5.94 1.95
N ILE A 149 11.36 6.95 1.38
CA ILE A 149 12.46 6.76 0.41
C ILE A 149 13.62 6.04 1.09
N GLU A 150 14.01 6.47 2.29
CA GLU A 150 15.07 5.84 3.07
C GLU A 150 14.73 4.40 3.44
N ALA A 151 13.49 4.13 3.86
CA ALA A 151 13.04 2.78 4.16
C ALA A 151 13.13 1.87 2.94
N ALA A 152 12.70 2.34 1.76
CA ALA A 152 12.84 1.58 0.52
C ALA A 152 14.31 1.35 0.17
N HIS A 153 15.14 2.39 0.18
CA HIS A 153 16.56 2.30 -0.16
C HIS A 153 17.35 1.35 0.76
N ARG A 154 17.09 1.39 2.07
CA ARG A 154 17.76 0.51 3.05
C ARG A 154 17.17 -0.89 3.09
N SER A 155 15.94 -1.07 2.62
CA SER A 155 15.36 -2.40 2.52
C SER A 155 16.07 -3.21 1.44
N LYS A 156 16.25 -4.52 1.68
CA LYS A 156 16.77 -5.45 0.66
C LYS A 156 15.69 -5.84 -0.37
N GLY A 157 14.60 -5.08 -0.43
CA GLY A 157 13.45 -5.34 -1.28
C GLY A 157 13.56 -4.78 -2.70
N TYR A 158 14.45 -3.80 -2.91
CA TYR A 158 14.57 -3.08 -4.18
C TYR A 158 16.05 -2.88 -4.61
N PRO A 159 16.36 -2.96 -5.91
CA PRO A 159 15.48 -3.51 -6.94
C PRO A 159 15.28 -5.02 -6.71
N ARG A 160 14.08 -5.54 -6.98
CA ARG A 160 13.85 -7.00 -6.97
C ARG A 160 14.81 -7.69 -7.95
N SER A 161 15.22 -8.90 -7.60
CA SER A 161 16.04 -9.75 -8.48
C SER A 161 15.32 -10.01 -9.80
N THR A 162 16.08 -10.09 -10.89
CA THR A 162 15.58 -10.44 -12.22
C THR A 162 15.05 -11.87 -12.29
N ASP A 163 15.48 -12.73 -11.37
CA ASP A 163 15.07 -14.13 -11.32
C ASP A 163 13.77 -14.36 -10.55
N CYS A 164 13.26 -13.32 -9.86
CA CYS A 164 12.02 -13.43 -9.12
C CYS A 164 10.82 -13.53 -10.09
N ALA A 165 9.86 -14.41 -9.76
CA ALA A 165 8.62 -14.55 -10.51
C ALA A 165 7.83 -13.22 -10.58
N LYS A 166 7.19 -12.99 -11.72
CA LYS A 166 6.29 -11.84 -11.92
C LYS A 166 5.15 -11.83 -10.91
N LEU A 167 4.80 -10.66 -10.40
CA LEU A 167 3.69 -10.45 -9.45
C LEU A 167 2.39 -10.21 -10.20
N LYS A 168 1.48 -11.19 -10.19
CA LYS A 168 0.23 -11.18 -10.97
C LYS A 168 -0.68 -10.01 -10.60
N SER A 169 -0.77 -9.69 -9.32
CA SER A 169 -1.56 -8.60 -8.73
C SER A 169 -1.23 -7.22 -9.30
N LEU A 170 -0.03 -7.02 -9.85
CA LEU A 170 0.38 -5.77 -10.50
C LEU A 170 -0.06 -5.67 -11.97
N GLY A 171 -0.64 -6.73 -12.54
CA GLY A 171 -1.15 -6.77 -13.91
C GLY A 171 -0.06 -6.48 -14.95
N ALA A 172 -0.27 -5.43 -15.75
CA ALA A 172 0.69 -4.99 -16.78
C ALA A 172 2.08 -4.64 -16.20
N ASP A 173 2.17 -4.39 -14.90
CA ASP A 173 3.37 -3.97 -14.18
C ASP A 173 3.98 -5.11 -13.34
N SER A 174 3.62 -6.35 -13.66
CA SER A 174 4.02 -7.57 -12.95
C SER A 174 5.54 -7.83 -12.90
N GLY A 175 6.31 -7.16 -13.76
CA GLY A 175 7.77 -7.19 -13.74
C GLY A 175 8.44 -6.13 -12.87
N ARG A 176 7.69 -5.26 -12.17
CA ARG A 176 8.25 -4.11 -11.45
C ARG A 176 9.37 -4.53 -10.49
N ARG A 177 10.49 -3.81 -10.56
CA ARG A 177 11.67 -4.07 -9.74
C ARG A 177 11.86 -3.07 -8.62
N VAL A 178 11.48 -1.81 -8.82
CA VAL A 178 11.64 -0.73 -7.85
C VAL A 178 10.29 -0.28 -7.29
N LEU A 179 10.25 0.22 -6.05
CA LEU A 179 9.05 0.80 -5.46
C LEU A 179 8.58 2.00 -6.29
N TRP A 180 7.32 1.98 -6.73
CA TRP A 180 6.67 3.15 -7.30
C TRP A 180 5.92 3.91 -6.22
N LEU A 181 6.48 5.06 -5.80
CA LEU A 181 5.88 5.98 -4.85
C LEU A 181 5.21 7.16 -5.57
N ARG A 182 3.95 7.43 -5.22
CA ARG A 182 3.19 8.60 -5.67
C ARG A 182 2.78 9.44 -4.48
N ALA A 183 3.18 10.70 -4.44
CA ALA A 183 2.95 11.60 -3.30
C ALA A 183 2.59 13.02 -3.73
N GLU A 184 1.98 13.19 -4.90
CA GLU A 184 1.57 14.49 -5.43
C GLU A 184 0.50 15.17 -4.56
N ASN A 185 0.36 16.50 -4.64
CA ASN A 185 -0.70 17.26 -3.98
C ASN A 185 -0.82 17.04 -2.47
N GLN A 186 0.30 17.06 -1.73
CA GLN A 186 0.23 17.11 -0.26
C GLN A 186 -0.36 18.46 0.20
N ASP A 187 -0.94 18.47 1.40
CA ASP A 187 -1.42 19.67 2.07
C ASP A 187 -0.82 19.79 3.48
N PRO A 188 0.13 20.73 3.72
CA PRO A 188 0.61 21.73 2.77
C PRO A 188 1.45 21.12 1.62
N PRO A 189 1.54 21.78 0.45
CA PRO A 189 2.31 21.28 -0.68
C PRO A 189 3.81 21.29 -0.39
N ILE A 190 4.50 20.28 -0.92
CA ILE A 190 5.97 20.22 -0.92
C ILE A 190 6.49 21.42 -1.73
N ALA A 191 7.24 22.31 -1.05
CA ALA A 191 7.55 23.62 -1.59
C ALA A 191 8.51 23.57 -2.79
N ARG A 192 9.54 22.73 -2.73
CA ARG A 192 10.52 22.56 -3.82
C ARG A 192 10.75 21.06 -4.11
N PRO A 193 9.82 20.38 -4.79
CA PRO A 193 9.89 18.94 -4.99
C PRO A 193 11.16 18.49 -5.73
N ARG A 194 11.68 19.29 -6.66
CA ARG A 194 12.93 18.96 -7.39
C ARG A 194 14.14 18.99 -6.47
N ASP A 195 14.34 20.08 -5.73
CA ASP A 195 15.43 20.23 -4.77
C ASP A 195 15.40 19.12 -3.70
N PHE A 196 14.20 18.75 -3.24
CA PHE A 196 13.99 17.63 -2.33
C PHE A 196 14.50 16.30 -2.94
N LEU A 197 14.14 16.00 -4.19
CA LEU A 197 14.53 14.77 -4.89
C LEU A 197 16.03 14.76 -5.23
N ASP A 198 16.60 15.91 -5.57
CA ASP A 198 18.04 16.09 -5.78
C ASP A 198 18.81 15.86 -4.47
N ALA A 199 18.29 16.33 -3.33
CA ALA A 199 18.86 16.09 -2.01
C ALA A 199 18.81 14.60 -1.62
N CYS A 200 17.73 13.89 -1.95
CA CYS A 200 17.65 12.43 -1.78
C CYS A 200 18.71 11.72 -2.62
N SER A 201 18.81 12.06 -3.90
CA SER A 201 19.80 11.49 -4.83
C SER A 201 21.23 11.75 -4.37
N SER A 202 21.53 12.97 -3.94
CA SER A 202 22.83 13.38 -3.40
C SER A 202 23.17 12.68 -2.08
N SER A 203 22.16 12.22 -1.34
CA SER A 203 22.34 11.41 -0.12
C SER A 203 22.53 9.91 -0.43
N GLY A 204 22.69 9.52 -1.69
CA GLY A 204 22.89 8.14 -2.12
C GLY A 204 21.60 7.32 -2.25
N MET A 205 20.43 7.96 -2.15
CA MET A 205 19.13 7.32 -2.34
C MET A 205 18.62 7.63 -3.76
N PRO A 206 18.87 6.76 -4.75
CA PRO A 206 18.46 7.04 -6.12
C PRO A 206 16.94 7.13 -6.20
N VAL A 207 16.45 8.27 -6.71
CA VAL A 207 15.03 8.52 -6.98
C VAL A 207 14.89 8.94 -8.43
N CYS A 208 13.94 8.32 -9.14
CA CYS A 208 13.64 8.66 -10.52
C CYS A 208 12.29 9.38 -10.59
N VAL A 209 12.28 10.57 -11.20
CA VAL A 209 11.08 11.38 -11.40
C VAL A 209 10.62 11.22 -12.84
N LEU A 210 9.35 10.89 -13.04
CA LEU A 210 8.79 10.90 -14.39
C LEU A 210 8.52 12.33 -14.82
N ALA A 211 9.23 12.73 -15.86
CA ALA A 211 9.40 14.12 -16.27
C ALA A 211 8.12 14.82 -16.78
N ASP A 212 7.05 14.08 -17.08
CA ASP A 212 5.88 14.64 -17.78
C ASP A 212 4.71 15.00 -16.85
N GLY A 213 4.78 14.69 -15.56
CA GLY A 213 3.69 14.97 -14.61
C GLY A 213 2.36 14.30 -14.98
N SER A 214 2.36 13.35 -15.92
CA SER A 214 1.14 12.75 -16.49
C SER A 214 0.50 11.71 -15.57
N GLY A 215 1.14 11.43 -14.42
CA GLY A 215 0.76 10.32 -13.54
C GLY A 215 0.95 8.95 -14.19
N GLN A 216 1.66 8.87 -15.32
CA GLN A 216 2.02 7.60 -15.95
C GLN A 216 2.94 6.79 -15.05
N LYS A 217 2.89 5.47 -15.22
CA LYS A 217 3.74 4.55 -14.45
C LYS A 217 5.19 4.66 -14.91
N PRO A 218 6.18 4.59 -14.00
CA PRO A 218 7.57 4.58 -14.42
C PRO A 218 7.88 3.29 -15.16
N PRO A 219 8.82 3.31 -16.12
CA PRO A 219 9.29 2.11 -16.79
C PRO A 219 9.61 1.01 -15.78
N VAL A 220 9.28 -0.23 -16.15
CA VAL A 220 9.47 -1.42 -15.30
C VAL A 220 10.95 -1.58 -14.91
N ASP A 221 11.85 -1.13 -15.78
CA ASP A 221 13.31 -1.19 -15.67
C ASP A 221 13.94 0.14 -15.25
N ALA A 222 13.17 1.10 -14.70
CA ALA A 222 13.76 2.30 -14.12
C ALA A 222 14.67 1.89 -12.94
N VAL A 223 15.98 2.08 -13.12
CA VAL A 223 17.01 1.91 -12.08
C VAL A 223 17.53 3.28 -11.69
#